data_AF-A0A9W8I303-F1
#
_entry.id   AF-A0A9W8I303-F1
#
_cell.length_a   1.000
_cell.length_b   1.000
_cell.length_c   1.000
_cell.angle_alpha   90.00
_cell.angle_beta   90.00
_cell.angle_gamma   90.00
#
_symmetry.space_group_name_H-M   'P 1'
#
loop_
_entity.id
_entity.type
_entity.pdbx_description
1 polymer ?
#
loop_
_entity_poly.entity_id
_entity_poly.type
_entity_poly.pdbx_seq_one_letter_code
_entity_poly.pdbx_strand_id
1 'polypeptide(L)'
;MYSQTEYNLIEISPKLARQQLSRHANSSTLHGNARIINQSILDWDKHESRPCFVVAMEVIDNLAHDVVRYDYQTDTPYQALVHVFDDGEFEEIYEQVYDPLIREYLATRALAAKKYRSPALSSRLYRKLRSQMPLAPNMTQAEFVPTHAFRFIQVLGKHFPRHRIVLSDFYKLPDTVPNAVSAPVVQTRFDGNMVPCTTYLVQPGWFDIFFPTDFELLLQMYNHMCRAGASAALGPARVCSQREFARKYAELANTATRSGENPMLDFYENNKFLLS
;
A
#
# COMPACT_ATOMS: atom_id res chain seq x y z
N MET A 1 -17.52 19.42 18.41
CA MET A 1 -16.71 18.48 17.60
C MET A 1 -16.36 17.24 18.39
N TYR A 2 -15.47 17.30 19.40
CA TYR A 2 -15.04 16.12 20.18
C TYR A 2 -16.19 15.23 20.69
N SER A 3 -17.21 15.82 21.34
CA SER A 3 -18.39 15.09 21.86
C SER A 3 -19.34 14.52 20.80
N GLN A 4 -19.19 14.90 19.53
CA GLN A 4 -20.08 14.51 18.42
C GLN A 4 -19.39 13.57 17.42
N THR A 5 -18.06 13.47 17.47
CA THR A 5 -17.30 12.58 16.60
C THR A 5 -17.39 11.15 17.12
N GLU A 6 -17.70 10.23 16.22
CA GLU A 6 -17.56 8.79 16.44
C GLU A 6 -16.20 8.33 15.95
N TYR A 7 -15.49 7.57 16.79
CA TYR A 7 -14.17 7.03 16.49
C TYR A 7 -14.30 5.53 16.32
N ASN A 8 -14.11 5.05 15.09
CA ASN A 8 -14.19 3.62 14.76
C ASN A 8 -12.78 3.13 14.41
N LEU A 9 -12.18 2.36 15.32
CA LEU A 9 -10.88 1.73 15.14
C LEU A 9 -11.12 0.36 14.51
N ILE A 10 -10.60 0.14 13.30
CA ILE A 10 -10.72 -1.13 12.59
C ILE A 10 -9.44 -1.91 12.82
N GLU A 11 -9.57 -3.07 13.45
CA GLU A 11 -8.43 -3.88 13.88
C GLU A 11 -8.64 -5.33 13.43
N ILE A 12 -7.73 -5.88 12.64
CA ILE A 12 -7.88 -7.26 12.17
C ILE A 12 -7.50 -8.27 13.25
N SER A 13 -6.55 -7.95 14.13
CA SER A 13 -6.01 -8.87 15.13
C SER A 13 -6.91 -8.96 16.37
N PRO A 14 -7.52 -10.14 16.66
CA PRO A 14 -8.34 -10.29 17.86
C PRO A 14 -7.54 -10.12 19.16
N LYS A 15 -6.22 -10.38 19.12
CA LYS A 15 -5.33 -10.17 20.27
C LYS A 15 -5.13 -8.67 20.53
N LEU A 16 -4.80 -7.89 19.50
CA LEU A 16 -4.60 -6.45 19.64
C LEU A 16 -5.92 -5.75 19.96
N ALA A 17 -7.03 -6.14 19.32
CA ALA A 17 -8.36 -5.61 19.63
C ALA A 17 -8.71 -5.77 21.11
N ARG A 18 -8.46 -6.95 21.69
CA ARG A 18 -8.66 -7.19 23.14
C ARG A 18 -7.74 -6.32 24.00
N GLN A 19 -6.47 -6.17 23.64
CA GLN A 19 -5.54 -5.31 24.39
C GLN A 19 -5.96 -3.83 24.35
N GLN A 20 -6.38 -3.33 23.18
CA GLN A 20 -6.86 -1.98 23.01
C GLN A 20 -8.17 -1.75 23.79
N LEU A 21 -9.10 -2.71 23.77
CA LEU A 21 -10.32 -2.70 24.59
C LEU A 21 -9.99 -2.65 26.09
N SER A 22 -9.05 -3.47 26.58
CA SER A 22 -8.63 -3.44 27.98
C SER A 22 -8.01 -2.10 28.38
N ARG A 23 -7.19 -1.49 27.53
CA ARG A 23 -6.64 -0.14 27.76
C ARG A 23 -7.73 0.91 27.79
N HIS A 24 -8.72 0.81 26.90
CA HIS A 24 -9.86 1.72 26.84
C HIS A 24 -10.73 1.60 28.10
N ALA A 25 -11.00 0.38 28.58
CA ALA A 25 -11.77 0.13 29.79
C ALA A 25 -11.09 0.65 31.07
N ASN A 26 -9.75 0.66 31.11
CA ASN A 26 -8.97 1.12 32.25
C ASN A 26 -8.63 2.61 32.22
N SER A 27 -9.09 3.35 31.18
CA SER A 27 -8.86 4.79 31.07
C SER A 27 -9.84 5.56 31.95
N SER A 28 -9.34 6.49 32.78
CA SER A 28 -10.17 7.40 33.58
C SER A 28 -10.97 8.40 32.74
N THR A 29 -10.62 8.55 31.46
CA THR A 29 -11.32 9.39 30.48
C THR A 29 -11.86 8.51 29.36
N LEU A 30 -12.91 7.75 29.65
CA LEU A 30 -13.64 6.96 28.66
C LEU A 30 -14.44 7.89 27.75
N HIS A 31 -14.00 8.03 26.50
CA HIS A 31 -14.80 8.72 25.48
C HIS A 31 -15.85 7.75 24.94
N GLY A 32 -17.12 7.93 25.33
CA GLY A 32 -18.20 7.00 25.00
C GLY A 32 -18.47 6.77 23.51
N ASN A 33 -17.90 7.59 22.63
CA ASN A 33 -18.09 7.50 21.18
C ASN A 33 -16.94 6.77 20.45
N ALA A 34 -16.03 6.11 21.17
CA ALA A 34 -14.98 5.29 20.56
C ALA A 34 -15.35 3.80 20.55
N ARG A 35 -15.14 3.12 19.42
CA ARG A 35 -15.47 1.72 19.20
C ARG A 35 -14.32 1.02 18.49
N ILE A 36 -14.09 -0.24 18.87
CA ILE A 36 -13.13 -1.12 18.22
C ILE A 36 -13.93 -2.16 17.44
N ILE A 37 -13.69 -2.23 16.14
CA ILE A 37 -14.35 -3.14 15.22
C ILE A 37 -13.30 -4.17 14.81
N ASN A 38 -13.39 -5.37 15.38
CA ASN A 38 -12.43 -6.43 15.09
C ASN A 38 -12.77 -7.12 13.77
N GLN A 39 -12.37 -6.53 12.65
CA GLN A 39 -12.54 -7.07 11.30
C GLN A 39 -11.51 -6.47 10.34
N SER A 40 -11.32 -7.10 9.17
CA SER A 40 -10.57 -6.49 8.08
C SER A 40 -11.38 -5.39 7.41
N ILE A 41 -10.74 -4.26 7.08
CA ILE A 41 -11.38 -3.23 6.25
C ILE A 41 -11.63 -3.72 4.82
N LEU A 42 -10.86 -4.70 4.33
CA LEU A 42 -11.05 -5.24 2.97
C LEU A 42 -12.36 -6.05 2.84
N ASP A 43 -12.88 -6.54 3.97
CA ASP A 43 -14.13 -7.31 4.06
C ASP A 43 -15.32 -6.44 4.46
N TRP A 44 -15.14 -5.12 4.51
CA TRP A 44 -16.20 -4.21 4.94
C TRP A 44 -17.39 -4.23 3.97
N ASP A 45 -18.57 -4.47 4.51
CA ASP A 45 -19.81 -4.65 3.74
C ASP A 45 -20.90 -3.60 4.05
N LYS A 46 -20.70 -2.77 5.07
CA LYS A 46 -21.67 -1.75 5.51
C LYS A 46 -21.53 -0.45 4.74
N HIS A 47 -22.65 0.15 4.33
CA HIS A 47 -22.63 1.43 3.65
C HIS A 47 -22.69 2.60 4.66
N GLU A 48 -21.63 3.40 4.71
CA GLU A 48 -21.48 4.58 5.56
C GLU A 48 -21.77 5.86 4.77
N SER A 49 -23.02 6.33 4.83
CA SER A 49 -23.47 7.53 4.11
C SER A 49 -23.03 8.85 4.75
N ARG A 50 -22.52 8.83 5.98
CA ARG A 50 -22.13 10.03 6.72
C ARG A 50 -20.77 10.55 6.23
N PRO A 51 -20.53 11.88 6.24
CA PRO A 51 -19.19 12.41 6.06
C PRO A 51 -18.26 11.84 7.14
N CYS A 52 -17.14 11.27 6.73
CA CYS A 52 -16.17 10.66 7.64
C CYS A 52 -14.73 10.95 7.20
N PHE A 53 -13.81 10.85 8.14
CA PHE A 53 -12.38 10.78 7.83
C PHE A 53 -11.94 9.33 7.92
N VAL A 54 -11.24 8.86 6.88
CA VAL A 54 -10.52 7.59 6.89
C VAL A 54 -9.06 7.92 7.12
N VAL A 55 -8.53 7.52 8.27
CA VAL A 55 -7.14 7.76 8.66
C VAL A 55 -6.40 6.42 8.61
N ALA A 56 -5.44 6.29 7.70
CA ALA A 56 -4.68 5.06 7.48
C ALA A 56 -3.18 5.38 7.50
N MET A 57 -2.53 5.16 8.64
CA MET A 57 -1.10 5.46 8.87
C MET A 57 -0.33 4.14 8.95
N GLU A 58 0.58 3.89 8.01
CA GLU A 58 1.39 2.66 7.93
C GLU A 58 0.48 1.41 7.91
N VAL A 59 -0.39 1.36 6.89
CA VAL A 59 -1.40 0.31 6.74
C VAL A 59 -1.25 -0.39 5.40
N ILE A 60 -1.00 0.36 4.33
CA ILE A 60 -1.06 -0.18 2.97
C ILE A 60 0.25 -0.84 2.54
N ASP A 61 1.36 -0.50 3.19
CA ASP A 61 2.63 -1.22 3.07
C ASP A 61 2.53 -2.69 3.50
N ASN A 62 1.66 -3.00 4.45
CA ASN A 62 1.41 -4.36 4.94
C ASN A 62 0.33 -5.09 4.10
N LEU A 63 -0.27 -4.43 3.11
CA LEU A 63 -1.26 -5.06 2.23
C LEU A 63 -0.58 -5.86 1.13
N ALA A 64 -1.12 -7.04 0.85
CA ALA A 64 -0.56 -7.97 -0.13
C ALA A 64 -0.47 -7.34 -1.54
N HIS A 65 0.60 -7.71 -2.23
CA HIS A 65 0.83 -7.40 -3.64
C HIS A 65 0.94 -8.70 -4.42
N ASP A 66 0.36 -8.71 -5.62
CA ASP A 66 0.56 -9.80 -6.57
C ASP A 66 1.77 -9.50 -7.47
N VAL A 67 2.43 -10.54 -7.97
CA VAL A 67 3.57 -10.38 -8.87
C VAL A 67 3.11 -10.58 -10.32
N VAL A 68 3.37 -9.58 -11.15
CA VAL A 68 3.11 -9.61 -12.59
C VAL A 68 4.42 -9.47 -13.36
N ARG A 69 4.55 -10.23 -14.44
CA ARG A 69 5.58 -10.06 -15.48
C ARG A 69 4.92 -9.91 -16.83
N TYR A 70 5.65 -9.36 -17.79
CA TYR A 70 5.13 -9.17 -19.14
C TYR A 70 6.00 -9.93 -20.13
N ASP A 71 5.36 -10.55 -21.11
CA ASP A 71 6.06 -11.06 -22.29
C ASP A 71 6.68 -9.91 -23.08
N TYR A 72 7.96 -10.00 -23.43
CA TYR A 72 8.70 -8.91 -24.08
C TYR A 72 8.17 -8.53 -25.46
N GLN A 73 7.50 -9.46 -26.17
CA GLN A 73 7.06 -9.29 -27.55
C GLN A 73 5.60 -8.82 -27.62
N THR A 74 4.74 -9.40 -26.81
CA THR A 74 3.29 -9.25 -26.87
C THR A 74 2.74 -8.28 -25.81
N ASP A 75 3.56 -7.89 -24.82
CA ASP A 75 3.16 -7.15 -23.63
C ASP A 75 2.07 -7.88 -22.80
N THR A 76 1.84 -9.17 -23.06
CA THR A 76 0.86 -9.99 -22.33
C THR A 76 1.30 -10.15 -20.88
N PRO A 77 0.44 -9.84 -19.89
CA PRO A 77 0.77 -10.01 -18.49
C PRO A 77 0.64 -11.47 -18.05
N TYR A 78 1.58 -11.91 -17.21
CA TYR A 78 1.62 -13.20 -16.53
C TYR A 78 1.65 -12.97 -15.02
N GLN A 79 0.85 -13.70 -14.26
CA GLN A 79 0.87 -13.71 -12.79
C GLN A 79 1.84 -14.78 -12.29
N ALA A 80 2.54 -14.48 -11.20
CA ALA A 80 3.32 -15.49 -10.49
C ALA A 80 2.41 -16.31 -9.58
N LEU A 81 2.66 -17.61 -9.49
CA LEU A 81 2.19 -18.46 -8.40
C LEU A 81 3.40 -19.02 -7.66
N VAL A 82 3.26 -19.21 -6.36
CA VAL A 82 4.28 -19.89 -5.55
C VAL A 82 3.90 -21.36 -5.45
N HIS A 83 4.68 -22.22 -6.09
CA HIS A 83 4.61 -23.66 -5.90
C HIS A 83 5.38 -24.03 -4.62
N VAL A 84 4.75 -24.85 -3.77
CA VAL A 84 5.34 -25.35 -2.53
C VAL A 84 5.63 -26.84 -2.72
N PHE A 85 6.89 -27.22 -2.65
CA PHE A 85 7.31 -28.61 -2.76
C PHE A 85 7.19 -29.36 -1.43
N ASP A 86 7.17 -30.70 -1.48
CA ASP A 86 7.03 -31.57 -0.31
C ASP A 86 8.20 -31.43 0.70
N ASP A 87 9.37 -30.96 0.23
CA ASP A 87 10.55 -30.68 1.06
C ASP A 87 10.51 -29.28 1.71
N GLY A 88 9.48 -28.48 1.44
CA GLY A 88 9.30 -27.14 1.98
C GLY A 88 10.01 -26.04 1.20
N GLU A 89 10.59 -26.35 0.04
CA GLU A 89 11.12 -25.36 -0.90
C GLU A 89 10.00 -24.67 -1.69
N PHE A 90 10.29 -23.45 -2.15
CA PHE A 90 9.35 -22.60 -2.87
C PHE A 90 9.92 -22.24 -4.25
N GLU A 91 9.08 -22.31 -5.29
CA GLU A 91 9.45 -21.84 -6.63
C GLU A 91 8.32 -20.97 -7.22
N GLU A 92 8.70 -19.93 -7.94
CA GLU A 92 7.78 -19.16 -8.75
C GLU A 92 7.52 -19.86 -10.09
N ILE A 93 6.25 -20.12 -10.37
CA ILE A 93 5.77 -20.47 -11.71
C ILE A 93 4.91 -19.34 -12.26
N TYR A 94 4.81 -19.25 -13.58
CA TYR A 94 4.10 -18.14 -14.24
C TYR A 94 3.03 -18.67 -15.19
N GLU A 95 1.85 -18.09 -15.09
CA GLU A 95 0.73 -18.32 -16.01
C GLU A 95 0.18 -16.99 -16.49
N GLN A 96 -0.58 -16.99 -17.59
CA GLN A 96 -1.25 -15.77 -18.05
C GLN A 96 -2.20 -15.26 -16.96
N VAL A 97 -2.35 -13.95 -16.83
CA VAL A 97 -3.21 -13.39 -15.79
C VAL A 97 -4.67 -13.83 -15.97
N TYR A 98 -5.16 -14.61 -14.99
CA TYR A 98 -6.57 -15.01 -14.88
C TYR A 98 -7.25 -14.41 -13.65
N ASP A 99 -6.49 -14.03 -12.62
CA ASP A 99 -7.04 -13.49 -11.38
C ASP A 99 -7.89 -12.23 -11.63
N PRO A 100 -9.16 -12.19 -11.17
CA PRO A 100 -10.05 -11.06 -11.42
C PRO A 100 -9.54 -9.73 -10.85
N LEU A 101 -8.91 -9.75 -9.67
CA LEU A 101 -8.42 -8.55 -8.99
C LEU A 101 -7.20 -7.98 -9.72
N ILE A 102 -6.27 -8.83 -10.17
CA ILE A 102 -5.14 -8.41 -11.02
C ILE A 102 -5.66 -7.80 -12.33
N ARG A 103 -6.60 -8.46 -13.01
CA ARG A 103 -7.18 -7.95 -14.27
C ARG A 103 -7.86 -6.60 -14.08
N GLU A 104 -8.66 -6.47 -13.03
CA GLU A 104 -9.35 -5.22 -12.72
C GLU A 104 -8.37 -4.11 -12.36
N TYR A 105 -7.34 -4.40 -11.57
CA TYR A 105 -6.25 -3.46 -11.25
C TYR A 105 -5.57 -2.96 -12.53
N LEU A 106 -5.13 -3.86 -13.40
CA LEU A 106 -4.41 -3.51 -14.63
C LEU A 106 -5.30 -2.68 -15.58
N ALA A 107 -6.57 -3.05 -15.73
CA ALA A 107 -7.53 -2.31 -16.55
C ALA A 107 -7.81 -0.91 -15.96
N THR A 108 -8.05 -0.82 -14.65
CA THR A 108 -8.30 0.45 -13.96
C THR A 108 -7.09 1.37 -14.04
N ARG A 109 -5.88 0.83 -13.83
CA ARG A 109 -4.62 1.56 -14.00
C ARG A 109 -4.50 2.14 -15.41
N ALA A 110 -4.81 1.37 -16.45
CA ALA A 110 -4.74 1.84 -17.84
C ALA A 110 -5.74 2.99 -18.12
N LEU A 111 -6.92 2.96 -17.49
CA LEU A 111 -7.96 4.00 -17.64
C LEU A 111 -7.65 5.26 -16.83
N ALA A 112 -7.29 5.08 -15.56
CA ALA A 112 -7.03 6.15 -14.60
C ALA A 112 -5.72 6.90 -14.91
N ALA A 113 -4.68 6.16 -15.29
CA ALA A 113 -3.32 6.66 -15.44
C ALA A 113 -2.82 6.51 -16.89
N LYS A 114 -3.49 7.16 -17.85
CA LYS A 114 -3.23 6.98 -19.30
C LYS A 114 -1.77 7.18 -19.73
N LYS A 115 -1.03 8.04 -19.02
CA LYS A 115 0.39 8.33 -19.28
C LYS A 115 1.34 7.42 -18.50
N TYR A 116 0.84 6.65 -17.54
CA TYR A 116 1.64 5.71 -16.78
C TYR A 116 2.14 4.59 -17.69
N ARG A 117 3.41 4.24 -17.49
CA ARG A 117 4.08 3.11 -18.10
C ARG A 117 4.72 2.34 -16.97
N SER A 118 4.42 1.05 -16.87
CA SER A 118 5.06 0.21 -15.86
C SER A 118 6.57 0.28 -16.04
N PRO A 119 7.34 0.53 -14.97
CA PRO A 119 8.80 0.46 -15.03
C PRO A 119 9.34 -0.93 -15.43
N ALA A 120 8.54 -2.00 -15.30
CA ALA A 120 8.90 -3.33 -15.79
C ALA A 120 8.91 -3.39 -17.32
N LEU A 121 8.07 -2.56 -17.96
CA LEU A 121 7.97 -2.42 -19.40
C LEU A 121 8.96 -1.36 -19.91
N SER A 122 10.22 -1.76 -20.09
CA SER A 122 11.25 -0.95 -20.79
C SER A 122 10.82 -0.52 -22.20
N SER A 123 11.54 0.41 -22.85
CA SER A 123 11.13 0.93 -24.17
C SER A 123 10.95 -0.19 -25.21
N ARG A 124 9.95 -0.05 -26.10
CA ARG A 124 9.62 -1.05 -27.13
C ARG A 124 10.84 -1.43 -27.99
N LEU A 125 11.70 -0.46 -28.30
CA LEU A 125 12.92 -0.70 -29.07
C LEU A 125 13.91 -1.59 -28.31
N TYR A 126 14.14 -1.32 -27.03
CA TYR A 126 15.00 -2.13 -26.18
C TYR A 126 14.50 -3.57 -26.06
N ARG A 127 13.18 -3.75 -25.87
CA ARG A 127 12.56 -5.08 -25.80
C ARG A 127 12.74 -5.87 -27.10
N LYS A 128 12.52 -5.23 -28.26
CA LYS A 128 12.71 -5.85 -29.57
C LYS A 128 14.16 -6.28 -29.81
N LEU A 129 15.13 -5.41 -29.52
CA LEU A 129 16.55 -5.75 -29.64
C LEU A 129 16.97 -6.87 -28.68
N ARG A 130 16.46 -6.84 -27.44
CA ARG A 130 16.75 -7.87 -26.44
C ARG A 130 16.17 -9.23 -26.81
N SER A 131 14.95 -9.27 -27.36
CA SER A 131 14.31 -10.51 -27.82
C SER A 131 15.04 -11.22 -28.97
N GLN A 132 15.98 -10.54 -29.63
CA GLN A 132 16.81 -11.09 -30.70
C GLN A 132 18.17 -11.63 -30.20
N MET A 133 18.51 -11.44 -28.92
CA MET A 133 19.74 -11.98 -28.34
C MET A 133 19.55 -13.46 -27.97
N PRO A 134 20.55 -14.32 -28.23
CA PRO A 134 20.51 -15.70 -27.80
C PRO A 134 20.43 -15.77 -26.27
N LEU A 135 19.59 -16.68 -25.75
CA LEU A 135 19.34 -16.89 -24.31
C LEU A 135 18.70 -15.70 -23.58
N ALA A 136 18.07 -14.76 -24.29
CA ALA A 136 17.32 -13.68 -23.65
C ALA A 136 16.12 -14.23 -22.85
N PRO A 137 15.88 -13.74 -21.61
CA PRO A 137 14.68 -14.11 -20.86
C PRO A 137 13.42 -13.73 -21.64
N ASN A 138 12.39 -14.59 -21.60
CA ASN A 138 11.15 -14.34 -22.33
C ASN A 138 10.27 -13.25 -21.69
N MET A 139 10.46 -12.98 -20.39
CA MET A 139 9.63 -12.07 -19.59
C MET A 139 10.44 -10.94 -18.95
N THR A 140 9.80 -9.78 -18.74
CA THR A 140 10.35 -8.61 -18.05
C THR A 140 10.81 -8.92 -16.63
N GLN A 141 11.42 -7.96 -15.94
CA GLN A 141 11.52 -8.03 -14.48
C GLN A 141 10.11 -8.13 -13.83
N ALA A 142 10.06 -8.67 -12.62
CA ALA A 142 8.85 -8.73 -11.81
C ALA A 142 8.35 -7.32 -11.45
N GLU A 143 7.04 -7.15 -11.44
CA GLU A 143 6.34 -5.97 -10.92
C GLU A 143 5.38 -6.41 -9.82
N PHE A 144 5.59 -5.92 -8.61
CA PHE A 144 4.67 -6.12 -7.51
C PHE A 144 3.54 -5.10 -7.62
N VAL A 145 2.32 -5.58 -7.91
CA VAL A 145 1.14 -4.75 -8.08
C VAL A 145 0.31 -4.71 -6.78
N PRO A 146 -0.08 -3.53 -6.29
CA PRO A 146 -0.71 -3.34 -4.97
C PRO A 146 -2.20 -3.70 -4.98
N THR A 147 -2.53 -4.97 -5.24
CA THR A 147 -3.91 -5.46 -5.42
C THR A 147 -4.77 -5.28 -4.18
N HIS A 148 -4.24 -5.51 -2.97
CA HIS A 148 -5.01 -5.28 -1.75
C HIS A 148 -5.16 -3.79 -1.39
N ALA A 149 -4.19 -2.93 -1.72
CA ALA A 149 -4.38 -1.48 -1.59
C ALA A 149 -5.40 -0.95 -2.63
N PHE A 150 -5.42 -1.53 -3.83
CA PHE A 150 -6.47 -1.28 -4.81
C PHE A 150 -7.84 -1.72 -4.29
N ARG A 151 -7.93 -2.92 -3.70
CA ARG A 151 -9.15 -3.41 -3.05
C ARG A 151 -9.61 -2.50 -1.91
N PHE A 152 -8.68 -1.98 -1.11
CA PHE A 152 -8.97 -0.99 -0.08
C PHE A 152 -9.64 0.26 -0.68
N ILE A 153 -9.10 0.81 -1.78
CA ILE A 153 -9.73 1.94 -2.48
C ILE A 153 -11.12 1.57 -3.02
N GLN A 154 -11.32 0.36 -3.57
CA GLN A 154 -12.65 -0.10 -4.00
C GLN A 154 -13.65 -0.08 -2.84
N VAL A 155 -13.23 -0.57 -1.66
CA VAL A 155 -14.07 -0.54 -0.45
C VAL A 155 -14.42 0.90 -0.08
N LEU A 156 -13.45 1.81 -0.08
CA LEU A 156 -13.71 3.21 0.24
C LEU A 156 -14.69 3.87 -0.74
N GLY A 157 -14.51 3.65 -2.05
CA GLY A 157 -15.40 4.19 -3.08
C GLY A 157 -16.81 3.64 -2.98
N LYS A 158 -16.97 2.34 -2.67
CA LYS A 158 -18.27 1.67 -2.60
C LYS A 158 -19.00 1.92 -1.28
N HIS A 159 -18.30 1.84 -0.17
CA HIS A 159 -18.90 1.79 1.17
C HIS A 159 -18.80 3.10 1.93
N PHE A 160 -17.92 4.02 1.53
CA PHE A 160 -17.73 5.29 2.21
C PHE A 160 -17.80 6.47 1.22
N PRO A 161 -18.87 6.65 0.42
CA PRO A 161 -18.88 7.58 -0.71
C PRO A 161 -18.61 9.07 -0.35
N ARG A 162 -18.67 9.44 0.93
CA ARG A 162 -18.40 10.80 1.43
C ARG A 162 -17.15 10.91 2.29
N HIS A 163 -16.24 9.95 2.21
CA HIS A 163 -15.00 9.97 2.98
C HIS A 163 -14.05 11.09 2.56
N ARG A 164 -13.22 11.50 3.52
CA ARG A 164 -11.97 12.23 3.31
C ARG A 164 -10.84 11.34 3.78
N ILE A 165 -9.86 11.07 2.93
CA ILE A 165 -8.72 10.24 3.28
C ILE A 165 -7.56 11.07 3.82
N VAL A 166 -6.95 10.56 4.89
CA VAL A 166 -5.61 10.92 5.37
C VAL A 166 -4.84 9.61 5.41
N LEU A 167 -4.11 9.32 4.35
CA LEU A 167 -3.30 8.11 4.23
C LEU A 167 -1.83 8.49 4.21
N SER A 168 -0.99 7.76 4.96
CA SER A 168 0.45 7.95 5.02
C SER A 168 1.15 6.61 5.02
N ASP A 169 2.19 6.49 4.23
CA ASP A 169 2.97 5.27 4.10
C ASP A 169 4.32 5.52 3.43
N PHE A 170 5.17 4.50 3.42
CA PHE A 170 6.48 4.53 2.78
C PHE A 170 6.34 4.59 1.25
N TYR A 171 6.98 5.55 0.57
CA TYR A 171 7.09 5.56 -0.90
C TYR A 171 8.41 4.95 -1.41
N LYS A 172 9.36 4.75 -0.50
CA LYS A 172 10.68 4.19 -0.80
C LYS A 172 11.19 3.40 0.39
N LEU A 173 11.70 2.21 0.11
CA LEU A 173 12.32 1.34 1.10
C LEU A 173 13.75 0.99 0.67
N PRO A 174 14.71 0.91 1.60
CA PRO A 174 16.03 0.34 1.32
C PRO A 174 15.95 -1.19 1.22
N ASP A 175 16.95 -1.84 0.63
CA ASP A 175 17.13 -3.30 0.69
C ASP A 175 15.91 -4.15 0.27
N THR A 176 15.15 -3.66 -0.72
CA THR A 176 14.05 -4.42 -1.32
C THR A 176 14.57 -5.62 -2.10
N VAL A 177 13.71 -6.63 -2.29
CA VAL A 177 14.00 -7.78 -3.17
C VAL A 177 14.56 -7.27 -4.52
N PRO A 178 15.75 -7.72 -4.94
CA PRO A 178 16.44 -7.17 -6.10
C PRO A 178 15.76 -7.54 -7.42
N ASN A 179 16.08 -6.78 -8.47
CA ASN A 179 15.63 -7.04 -9.85
C ASN A 179 14.10 -7.07 -10.03
N ALA A 180 13.37 -6.28 -9.24
CA ALA A 180 11.93 -6.16 -9.34
C ALA A 180 11.44 -4.72 -9.10
N VAL A 181 10.27 -4.40 -9.64
CA VAL A 181 9.61 -3.10 -9.53
C VAL A 181 8.64 -3.13 -8.37
N SER A 182 8.66 -2.07 -7.55
CA SER A 182 7.82 -1.93 -6.35
C SER A 182 7.97 -3.10 -5.38
N ALA A 183 9.16 -3.71 -5.37
CA ALA A 183 9.43 -4.91 -4.61
C ALA A 183 9.39 -4.67 -3.10
N PRO A 184 9.00 -5.67 -2.31
CA PRO A 184 8.95 -5.54 -0.86
C PRO A 184 10.34 -5.52 -0.26
N VAL A 185 10.43 -5.00 0.96
CA VAL A 185 11.45 -5.45 1.91
C VAL A 185 10.93 -6.73 2.55
N VAL A 186 11.79 -7.74 2.57
CA VAL A 186 11.57 -8.99 3.30
C VAL A 186 12.69 -9.06 4.31
N GLN A 187 12.37 -9.15 5.59
CA GLN A 187 13.39 -9.14 6.63
C GLN A 187 12.99 -9.94 7.86
N THR A 188 13.99 -10.37 8.63
CA THR A 188 13.78 -10.97 9.94
C THR A 188 14.75 -10.38 10.96
N ARG A 189 14.47 -10.61 12.24
CA ARG A 189 15.32 -10.13 13.33
C ARG A 189 16.23 -11.25 13.82
N PHE A 190 17.54 -11.04 13.69
CA PHE A 190 18.57 -11.96 14.16
C PHE A 190 19.56 -11.23 15.07
N ASP A 191 19.77 -11.73 16.28
CA ASP A 191 20.63 -11.12 17.31
C ASP A 191 20.39 -9.62 17.52
N GLY A 192 19.12 -9.23 17.51
CA GLY A 192 18.70 -7.85 17.71
C GLY A 192 18.76 -6.96 16.47
N ASN A 193 19.39 -7.41 15.38
CA ASN A 193 19.54 -6.68 14.12
C ASN A 193 18.53 -7.13 13.07
N MET A 194 18.16 -6.22 12.17
CA MET A 194 17.33 -6.56 11.01
C MET A 194 18.22 -7.11 9.89
N VAL A 195 17.85 -8.27 9.35
CA VAL A 195 18.57 -8.93 8.26
C VAL A 195 17.63 -9.01 7.06
N PRO A 196 17.93 -8.30 5.95
CA PRO A 196 17.12 -8.36 4.75
C PRO A 196 17.34 -9.68 3.99
N CYS A 197 16.29 -10.14 3.33
CA CYS A 197 16.30 -11.29 2.44
C CYS A 197 16.28 -10.83 0.98
N THR A 198 16.90 -11.63 0.12
CA THR A 198 16.94 -11.37 -1.33
C THR A 198 15.75 -11.96 -2.08
N THR A 199 14.81 -12.59 -1.38
CA THR A 199 13.60 -13.20 -1.95
C THR A 199 12.45 -13.14 -0.93
N TYR A 200 11.22 -13.16 -1.42
CA TYR A 200 10.01 -13.33 -0.61
C TYR A 200 9.57 -14.79 -0.50
N LEU A 201 10.26 -15.69 -1.20
CA LEU A 201 10.09 -17.14 -1.12
C LEU A 201 10.74 -17.68 0.16
N VAL A 202 10.20 -17.24 1.30
CA VAL A 202 10.69 -17.53 2.64
C VAL A 202 9.63 -18.23 3.46
N GLN A 203 10.03 -18.89 4.55
CA GLN A 203 9.10 -19.62 5.41
C GLN A 203 8.01 -18.69 5.98
N PRO A 204 6.71 -18.98 5.76
CA PRO A 204 5.62 -18.12 6.19
C PRO A 204 5.61 -17.90 7.71
N GLY A 205 5.37 -16.65 8.12
CA GLY A 205 5.22 -16.26 9.53
C GLY A 205 6.53 -15.95 10.28
N TRP A 206 7.69 -16.06 9.62
CA TRP A 206 9.01 -15.77 10.22
C TRP A 206 9.64 -14.45 9.78
N PHE A 207 9.11 -13.85 8.72
CA PHE A 207 9.65 -12.68 8.06
C PHE A 207 8.60 -11.59 7.97
N ASP A 208 9.01 -10.37 8.25
CA ASP A 208 8.22 -9.17 8.02
C ASP A 208 8.35 -8.78 6.55
N ILE A 209 7.21 -8.50 5.91
CA ILE A 209 7.13 -8.12 4.50
C ILE A 209 6.32 -6.83 4.41
N PHE A 210 6.90 -5.78 3.82
CA PHE A 210 6.23 -4.51 3.60
C PHE A 210 6.67 -3.89 2.27
N PHE A 211 5.76 -3.18 1.63
CA PHE A 211 5.88 -2.72 0.25
C PHE A 211 6.00 -1.19 0.15
N PRO A 212 6.80 -0.66 -0.78
CA PRO A 212 6.80 0.76 -1.08
C PRO A 212 5.56 1.13 -1.90
N THR A 213 5.01 2.32 -1.67
CA THR A 213 3.83 2.83 -2.37
C THR A 213 4.19 3.83 -3.47
N ASP A 214 3.71 3.60 -4.70
CA ASP A 214 3.67 4.63 -5.75
C ASP A 214 2.48 5.57 -5.52
N PHE A 215 2.70 6.62 -4.73
CA PHE A 215 1.66 7.58 -4.35
C PHE A 215 1.06 8.35 -5.54
N GLU A 216 1.86 8.62 -6.55
CA GLU A 216 1.43 9.33 -7.75
C GLU A 216 0.46 8.48 -8.58
N LEU A 217 0.73 7.18 -8.72
CA LEU A 217 -0.21 6.24 -9.33
C LEU A 217 -1.44 6.03 -8.43
N LEU A 218 -1.24 5.86 -7.12
CA LEU A 218 -2.32 5.69 -6.14
C LEU A 218 -3.31 6.84 -6.20
N LEU A 219 -2.82 8.09 -6.28
CA LEU A 219 -3.65 9.29 -6.42
C LEU A 219 -4.52 9.26 -7.70
N GLN A 220 -3.94 8.83 -8.83
CA GLN A 220 -4.69 8.74 -10.09
C GLN A 220 -5.79 7.68 -10.00
N MET A 221 -5.48 6.51 -9.44
CA MET A 221 -6.45 5.44 -9.22
C MET A 221 -7.55 5.85 -8.24
N TYR A 222 -7.17 6.43 -7.10
CA TYR A 222 -8.10 6.96 -6.10
C TYR A 222 -9.05 8.00 -6.68
N ASN A 223 -8.53 8.96 -7.47
CA ASN A 223 -9.37 9.96 -8.11
C ASN A 223 -10.37 9.33 -9.10
N HIS A 224 -9.92 8.34 -9.87
CA HIS A 224 -10.79 7.63 -10.81
C HIS A 224 -11.92 6.88 -10.10
N MET A 225 -11.63 6.22 -8.99
CA MET A 225 -12.57 5.31 -8.32
C MET A 225 -13.45 5.98 -7.27
N CYS A 226 -12.88 6.89 -6.47
CA CYS A 226 -13.56 7.49 -5.32
C CYS A 226 -14.02 8.92 -5.59
N ARG A 227 -13.52 9.57 -6.64
CA ARG A 227 -13.75 11.00 -6.89
C ARG A 227 -14.48 11.30 -8.19
N ALA A 228 -14.80 10.29 -8.99
CA ALA A 228 -15.66 10.45 -10.15
C ALA A 228 -17.04 10.97 -9.70
N GLY A 229 -17.32 12.26 -9.95
CA GLY A 229 -18.55 12.93 -9.52
C GLY A 229 -18.50 13.57 -8.12
N ALA A 230 -17.35 13.61 -7.46
CA ALA A 230 -17.20 14.34 -6.21
C ALA A 230 -17.41 15.86 -6.42
N SER A 231 -18.14 16.50 -5.50
CA SER A 231 -18.39 17.95 -5.57
C SER A 231 -17.07 18.74 -5.57
N ALA A 232 -17.00 19.76 -6.43
CA ALA A 232 -15.88 20.70 -6.50
C ALA A 232 -15.56 21.36 -5.15
N ALA A 233 -16.55 21.44 -4.23
CA ALA A 233 -16.37 21.98 -2.89
C ALA A 233 -15.43 21.14 -2.00
N LEU A 234 -15.18 19.87 -2.34
CA LEU A 234 -14.30 19.01 -1.54
C LEU A 234 -12.80 19.30 -1.80
N GLY A 235 -12.46 20.07 -2.83
CA GLY A 235 -11.08 20.31 -3.23
C GLY A 235 -10.43 19.09 -3.90
N PRO A 236 -9.28 19.27 -4.57
CA PRO A 236 -8.58 18.16 -5.21
C PRO A 236 -7.87 17.28 -4.17
N ALA A 237 -7.89 15.97 -4.39
CA ALA A 237 -6.96 15.09 -3.70
C ALA A 237 -5.53 15.36 -4.16
N ARG A 238 -4.57 15.22 -3.26
CA ARG A 238 -3.17 15.55 -3.50
C ARG A 238 -2.24 14.62 -2.75
N VAL A 239 -1.02 14.52 -3.26
CA VAL A 239 0.10 13.88 -2.58
C VAL A 239 1.03 14.96 -2.04
N CYS A 240 1.62 14.73 -0.86
CA CYS A 240 2.74 15.54 -0.36
C CYS A 240 3.69 14.70 0.47
N SER A 241 4.94 15.14 0.56
CA SER A 241 5.93 14.54 1.47
C SER A 241 5.55 14.72 2.94
N GLN A 242 6.12 13.87 3.80
CA GLN A 242 6.07 14.06 5.25
C GLN A 242 6.47 15.48 5.66
N ARG A 243 7.58 16.00 5.13
CA ARG A 243 8.12 17.31 5.47
C ARG A 243 7.14 18.43 5.14
N GLU A 244 6.51 18.38 3.97
CA GLU A 244 5.49 19.36 3.57
C GLU A 244 4.23 19.26 4.43
N PHE A 245 3.81 18.04 4.79
CA PHE A 245 2.69 17.82 5.70
C PHE A 245 2.98 18.44 7.08
N ALA A 246 4.11 18.09 7.68
CA ALA A 246 4.50 18.57 9.00
C ALA A 246 4.69 20.09 9.04
N ARG A 247 5.32 20.69 8.03
CA ARG A 247 5.43 22.16 7.92
C ARG A 247 4.08 22.87 7.91
N LYS A 248 3.06 22.24 7.34
CA LYS A 248 1.73 22.84 7.23
C LYS A 248 0.86 22.60 8.44
N TYR A 249 0.96 21.44 9.08
CA TYR A 249 -0.02 20.98 10.06
C TYR A 249 0.54 20.67 11.45
N ALA A 250 1.86 20.52 11.60
CA ALA A 250 2.48 20.22 12.89
C ALA A 250 2.92 21.49 13.62
N GLU A 251 2.85 21.46 14.95
CA GLU A 251 3.47 22.47 15.81
C GLU A 251 4.97 22.19 15.92
N LEU A 252 5.74 22.60 14.91
CA LEU A 252 7.16 22.22 14.78
C LEU A 252 8.03 22.60 15.98
N ALA A 253 7.69 23.68 16.70
CA ALA A 253 8.39 24.06 17.92
C ALA A 253 8.26 23.00 19.03
N ASN A 254 7.13 22.28 19.06
CA ASN A 254 6.84 21.22 20.04
C ASN A 254 7.40 19.86 19.62
N THR A 255 7.91 19.74 18.38
CA THR A 255 8.51 18.51 17.86
C THR A 255 10.02 18.60 17.73
N ALA A 256 10.62 19.75 18.08
CA ALA A 256 12.08 19.90 18.11
C ALA A 256 12.66 19.17 19.33
N THR A 257 13.72 18.39 19.10
CA THR A 257 14.52 17.76 20.15
C THR A 257 15.35 18.80 20.90
N ARG A 258 15.87 18.43 22.08
CA ARG A 258 16.78 19.30 22.84
C ARG A 258 18.08 19.62 22.07
N SER A 259 18.50 18.75 21.16
CA SER A 259 19.66 18.93 20.29
C SER A 259 19.36 19.82 19.07
N GLY A 260 18.10 20.19 18.82
CA GLY A 260 17.69 21.10 17.74
C GLY A 260 17.19 20.41 16.46
N GLU A 261 17.33 19.09 16.34
CA GLU A 261 16.77 18.31 15.23
C GLU A 261 15.25 18.21 15.35
N ASN A 262 14.53 18.09 14.23
CA ASN A 262 13.08 17.91 14.24
C ASN A 262 12.70 16.58 13.58
N PRO A 263 12.47 15.50 14.37
CA PRO A 263 12.14 14.18 13.85
C PRO A 263 10.98 14.17 12.85
N MET A 264 9.97 15.03 13.03
CA MET A 264 8.84 15.12 12.11
C MET A 264 9.21 15.65 10.72
N LEU A 265 10.33 16.37 10.61
CA LEU A 265 10.85 16.90 9.35
C LEU A 265 11.95 16.02 8.75
N ASP A 266 12.75 15.37 9.60
CA ASP A 266 14.06 14.85 9.22
C ASP A 266 14.15 13.32 9.25
N PHE A 267 13.30 12.61 10.01
CA PHE A 267 13.48 11.15 10.20
C PHE A 267 12.61 10.31 9.25
N TYR A 268 11.50 10.85 8.76
CA TYR A 268 10.52 10.13 7.95
C TYR A 268 10.48 10.66 6.50
N GLU A 269 11.65 10.94 5.93
CA GLU A 269 11.79 11.52 4.58
C GLU A 269 11.32 10.57 3.46
N ASN A 270 11.21 9.28 3.77
CA ASN A 270 10.69 8.25 2.88
C ASN A 270 9.17 8.04 3.01
N ASN A 271 8.46 8.88 3.78
CA ASN A 271 7.01 8.87 3.88
C ASN A 271 6.35 9.94 3.02
N LYS A 272 5.20 9.58 2.46
CA LYS A 272 4.29 10.50 1.75
C LYS A 272 2.87 10.36 2.30
N PHE A 273 2.09 11.39 2.06
CA PHE A 273 0.67 11.45 2.35
C PHE A 273 -0.16 11.50 1.08
N LEU A 274 -1.26 10.77 1.05
CA LEU A 274 -2.40 11.00 0.17
C LEU A 274 -3.51 11.66 0.99
N LEU A 275 -3.91 12.87 0.60
CA LEU A 275 -4.93 13.66 1.26
C LEU A 275 -6.03 14.01 0.26
N SER A 276 -7.30 13.84 0.65
CA SER A 276 -8.44 14.25 -0.19
C SER A 276 -9.26 15.36 0.41
#